data_AF-A0A820DZZ8-F1
#
_entry.id   AF-A0A820DZZ8-F1
#
_cell.length_a   1.000
_cell.length_b   1.000
_cell.length_c   1.000
_cell.angle_alpha   90.00
_cell.angle_beta   90.00
_cell.angle_gamma   90.00
#
_symmetry.space_group_name_H-M   'P 1'
#
loop_
_entity.id
_entity.type
_entity.pdbx_description
1 polymer ?
#
loop_
_entity_poly.entity_id
_entity_poly.type
_entity_poly.pdbx_seq_one_letter_code
_entity_poly.pdbx_strand_id
1 'polypeptide(L)'
;MWWLIDYGFYGAISVFLAWGSFERHILIFHQQLLRTQKQKFFIHYLPLIIISIYIFGFYIFVIYFPPCVNTFDYTSPSCGSSPCYEDIPFLNSWDYIVNEIICTFLETIFSIGLLVRVLIQKRRIRQPISWRKHQKMAFQILSMSFLSLTIIFPQSLIFVVRQVGGENMNNFASGVDPYFFYLYTFVVFLLPFTCLSCLPEVWPKFLFVKSKQQTKGAEIRKAAYRCELQR
;
A
#
# COMPACT_ATOMS: atom_id res chain seq x y z
N MET A 1 4.15 -8.55 -20.56
CA MET A 1 4.14 -9.09 -19.18
C MET A 1 4.69 -8.09 -18.16
N TRP A 2 5.87 -7.50 -18.37
CA TRP A 2 6.45 -6.57 -17.39
C TRP A 2 5.53 -5.38 -17.06
N TRP A 3 4.87 -4.76 -18.05
CA TRP A 3 3.88 -3.69 -17.80
C TRP A 3 2.68 -4.11 -16.95
N LEU A 4 2.23 -5.37 -17.05
CA LEU A 4 1.13 -5.86 -16.20
C LEU A 4 1.58 -5.93 -14.74
N ILE A 5 2.85 -6.29 -14.52
CA ILE A 5 3.42 -6.31 -13.17
C ILE A 5 3.62 -4.88 -12.69
N ASP A 6 4.16 -4.00 -13.52
CA ASP A 6 4.47 -2.62 -13.14
C ASP A 6 3.18 -1.81 -12.94
N TYR A 7 2.51 -1.43 -14.03
CA TYR A 7 1.27 -0.65 -14.00
C TYR A 7 0.14 -1.35 -13.26
N GLY A 8 -0.05 -2.65 -13.51
CA GLY A 8 -1.15 -3.39 -12.90
C GLY A 8 -1.03 -3.50 -11.38
N PHE A 9 0.16 -3.79 -10.85
CA PHE A 9 0.33 -3.86 -9.39
C PHE A 9 0.38 -2.47 -8.77
N TYR A 10 0.95 -1.46 -9.45
CA TYR A 10 0.94 -0.09 -8.95
C TYR A 10 -0.48 0.45 -8.80
N GLY A 11 -1.30 0.33 -9.84
CA GLY A 11 -2.72 0.67 -9.76
C GLY A 11 -3.44 -0.14 -8.69
N ALA A 12 -3.17 -1.45 -8.61
CA ALA A 12 -3.76 -2.30 -7.58
C ALA A 12 -3.43 -1.83 -6.16
N ILE A 13 -2.18 -1.43 -5.91
CA ILE A 13 -1.74 -0.96 -4.59
C ILE A 13 -2.49 0.31 -4.18
N SER A 14 -2.58 1.31 -5.06
CA SER A 14 -3.32 2.56 -4.77
C SER A 14 -4.78 2.28 -4.40
N VAL A 15 -5.48 1.44 -5.18
CA VAL A 15 -6.88 1.10 -4.91
C VAL A 15 -7.01 0.26 -3.64
N PHE A 16 -6.09 -0.69 -3.38
CA PHE A 16 -6.11 -1.49 -2.16
C PHE A 16 -5.78 -0.67 -0.90
N LEU A 17 -4.92 0.34 -1.01
CA LEU A 17 -4.66 1.28 0.09
C LEU A 17 -5.88 2.15 0.38
N ALA A 18 -6.57 2.64 -0.65
CA ALA A 18 -7.82 3.37 -0.50
C ALA A 18 -8.91 2.49 0.16
N TRP A 19 -9.10 1.26 -0.34
CA TRP A 19 -10.04 0.30 0.23
C TRP A 19 -9.67 -0.07 1.68
N GLY A 20 -8.40 -0.35 1.94
CA GLY A 20 -7.92 -0.66 3.29
C GLY A 20 -8.14 0.48 4.27
N SER A 21 -8.02 1.72 3.83
CA SER A 21 -8.34 2.91 4.64
C SER A 21 -9.83 3.01 4.94
N PHE A 22 -10.68 2.77 3.94
CA PHE A 22 -12.14 2.73 4.10
C PHE A 22 -12.61 1.60 5.03
N GLU A 23 -12.08 0.39 4.84
CA GLU A 23 -12.41 -0.76 5.66
C GLU A 23 -12.08 -0.52 7.14
N ARG A 24 -10.90 0.06 7.42
CA ARG A 24 -10.49 0.40 8.78
C ARG A 24 -11.37 1.50 9.38
N HIS A 25 -11.83 2.45 8.57
CA HIS A 25 -12.84 3.42 8.98
C HIS A 25 -14.11 2.68 9.45
N ILE A 26 -14.67 1.79 8.62
CA ILE A 26 -15.86 1.00 8.98
C ILE A 26 -15.64 0.18 10.27
N LEU A 27 -14.51 -0.52 10.38
CA LEU A 27 -14.16 -1.34 11.55
C LEU A 27 -14.17 -0.53 12.85
N ILE A 28 -13.76 0.74 12.80
CA ILE A 28 -13.65 1.61 13.99
C ILE A 28 -14.98 2.30 14.29
N PHE A 29 -15.70 2.80 13.28
CA PHE A 29 -16.96 3.54 13.49
C PHE A 29 -18.17 2.64 13.66
N HIS A 30 -18.15 1.45 13.07
CA HIS A 30 -19.31 0.59 12.97
C HIS A 30 -18.99 -0.85 13.37
N GLN A 31 -18.38 -1.05 14.54
CA GLN A 31 -18.11 -2.39 15.09
C GLN A 31 -19.35 -3.30 15.12
N GLN A 32 -20.54 -2.72 15.29
CA GLN A 32 -21.81 -3.46 15.29
C GLN A 32 -22.14 -4.09 13.92
N LEU A 33 -21.70 -3.49 12.80
CA LEU A 33 -21.92 -4.03 11.45
C LEU A 33 -21.14 -5.33 11.19
N LEU A 34 -20.10 -5.61 11.98
CA LEU A 34 -19.22 -6.77 11.79
C LEU A 34 -19.44 -7.85 12.86
N ARG A 35 -20.61 -7.83 13.53
CA ARG A 35 -20.92 -8.75 14.63
C ARG A 35 -21.07 -10.20 14.16
N THR A 36 -21.60 -10.41 12.94
CA THR A 36 -21.86 -11.76 12.42
C THR A 36 -20.87 -12.15 11.31
N GLN A 37 -20.54 -13.44 11.21
CA GLN A 37 -19.63 -13.95 10.18
C GLN A 37 -20.13 -13.67 8.76
N LYS A 38 -21.45 -13.74 8.54
CA LYS A 38 -22.05 -13.40 7.24
C LYS A 38 -21.84 -11.93 6.90
N GLN A 39 -22.11 -11.01 7.83
CA GLN A 39 -21.87 -9.58 7.58
C GLN A 39 -20.40 -9.27 7.34
N LYS A 40 -19.49 -9.92 8.08
CA LYS A 40 -18.05 -9.81 7.82
C LYS A 40 -17.71 -10.22 6.39
N PHE A 41 -18.27 -11.31 5.89
CA PHE A 41 -18.08 -11.74 4.50
C PHE A 41 -18.53 -10.66 3.51
N PHE A 42 -19.76 -10.15 3.65
CA PHE A 42 -20.33 -9.17 2.72
C PHE A 42 -19.67 -7.79 2.75
N ILE A 43 -19.22 -7.32 3.93
CA ILE A 43 -18.67 -5.96 4.07
C ILE A 43 -17.16 -5.94 3.82
N HIS A 44 -16.44 -6.99 4.23
CA HIS A 44 -14.97 -7.02 4.16
C HIS A 44 -14.45 -7.77 2.94
N TYR A 45 -14.89 -9.00 2.73
CA TYR A 45 -14.29 -9.88 1.71
C TYR A 45 -14.89 -9.66 0.32
N LEU A 46 -16.21 -9.49 0.23
CA LEU A 46 -16.89 -9.34 -1.05
C LEU A 46 -16.40 -8.12 -1.85
N PRO A 47 -16.28 -6.91 -1.29
CA PRO A 47 -15.83 -5.75 -2.07
C PRO A 47 -14.37 -5.90 -2.49
N LEU A 48 -13.51 -6.50 -1.65
CA LEU A 48 -12.12 -6.75 -1.99
C LEU A 48 -11.99 -7.70 -3.19
N ILE A 49 -12.83 -8.73 -3.26
CA ILE A 49 -12.90 -9.64 -4.42
C ILE A 49 -13.35 -8.88 -5.67
N ILE A 50 -14.42 -8.09 -5.58
CA ILE A 50 -14.95 -7.30 -6.71
C ILE A 50 -13.90 -6.31 -7.22
N ILE A 51 -13.28 -5.55 -6.32
CA ILE A 51 -12.21 -4.59 -6.65
C ILE A 51 -11.03 -5.31 -7.31
N SER A 52 -10.61 -6.46 -6.78
CA SER A 52 -9.52 -7.24 -7.37
C SER A 52 -9.85 -7.68 -8.79
N ILE A 53 -11.06 -8.23 -9.02
CA ILE A 53 -11.51 -8.64 -10.36
C ILE A 53 -11.54 -7.45 -11.31
N TYR A 54 -12.05 -6.30 -10.86
CA TYR A 54 -12.08 -5.06 -11.65
C TYR A 54 -10.67 -4.63 -12.08
N ILE A 55 -9.73 -4.52 -11.13
CA ILE A 55 -8.38 -4.03 -11.42
C ILE A 55 -7.63 -4.97 -12.36
N PHE A 56 -7.60 -6.27 -12.04
CA PHE A 56 -6.90 -7.24 -12.90
C PHE A 56 -7.55 -7.33 -14.27
N GLY A 57 -8.89 -7.34 -14.34
CA GLY A 57 -9.62 -7.34 -15.61
C GLY A 57 -9.31 -6.11 -16.45
N PHE A 58 -9.33 -4.91 -15.84
CA PHE A 58 -9.01 -3.65 -16.49
C PHE A 58 -7.59 -3.66 -17.06
N TYR A 59 -6.57 -3.95 -16.24
CA TYR A 59 -5.18 -3.94 -16.70
C TYR A 59 -4.86 -5.03 -17.73
N ILE A 60 -5.47 -6.22 -17.62
CA ILE A 60 -5.35 -7.24 -18.67
C ILE A 60 -5.96 -6.72 -19.98
N PHE A 61 -7.13 -6.09 -19.92
CA PHE A 61 -7.79 -5.56 -21.11
C PHE A 61 -6.97 -4.47 -21.81
N VAL A 62 -6.58 -3.42 -21.08
CA VAL A 62 -5.87 -2.27 -21.67
C VAL A 62 -4.46 -2.58 -22.13
N ILE A 63 -3.82 -3.62 -21.59
CA ILE A 63 -2.46 -4.02 -21.99
C ILE A 63 -2.46 -4.98 -23.19
N TYR A 64 -3.39 -5.93 -23.26
CA TYR A 64 -3.36 -6.99 -24.29
C TYR A 64 -4.28 -6.74 -25.49
N PHE A 65 -5.34 -5.94 -25.32
CA PHE A 65 -6.32 -5.66 -26.37
C PHE A 65 -6.34 -4.22 -26.93
N PRO A 66 -5.36 -3.33 -26.69
CA PRO A 66 -5.40 -2.00 -27.29
C PRO A 66 -5.10 -2.09 -28.81
N PRO A 67 -5.78 -1.29 -29.65
CA PRO A 67 -5.60 -1.30 -31.11
C PRO A 67 -4.37 -0.50 -31.54
N CYS A 68 -3.22 -0.68 -30.90
CA CYS A 68 -2.05 0.14 -31.14
C CYS A 68 -0.72 -0.59 -30.91
N VAL A 69 0.37 -0.07 -31.49
CA VAL A 69 1.68 -0.71 -31.48
C VAL A 69 2.53 -0.14 -30.36
N ASN A 70 3.00 -1.04 -29.51
CA ASN A 70 3.91 -0.75 -28.43
C ASN A 70 5.29 -0.33 -28.95
N THR A 71 5.76 0.85 -28.55
CA THR A 71 7.15 1.29 -28.76
C THR A 71 8.00 0.86 -27.57
N PHE A 72 9.32 0.95 -27.64
CA PHE A 72 10.20 0.67 -26.49
C PHE A 72 11.35 1.65 -26.52
N ASP A 73 11.48 2.47 -25.47
CA ASP A 73 12.59 3.39 -25.30
C ASP A 73 13.50 2.89 -24.16
N TYR A 74 14.72 2.51 -24.53
CA TYR A 74 15.75 2.03 -23.60
C TYR A 74 16.62 3.15 -23.02
N THR A 75 16.40 4.40 -23.44
CA THR A 75 17.17 5.56 -22.97
C THR A 75 16.55 6.22 -21.74
N SER A 76 15.26 5.94 -21.46
CA SER A 76 14.57 6.43 -20.27
C SER A 76 15.04 5.69 -19.00
N PRO A 77 15.21 6.40 -17.86
CA PRO A 77 15.52 5.77 -16.57
C PRO A 77 14.44 4.79 -16.08
N SER A 78 13.22 4.83 -16.64
CA SER A 78 12.17 3.86 -16.35
C SER A 78 12.28 2.54 -17.13
N CYS A 79 13.31 2.36 -17.98
CA CYS A 79 13.60 1.11 -18.71
C CYS A 79 12.34 0.46 -19.34
N GLY A 80 11.72 1.18 -20.26
CA GLY A 80 10.48 0.78 -20.91
C GLY A 80 9.74 2.02 -21.38
N SER A 81 9.15 1.98 -22.58
CA SER A 81 8.22 3.04 -22.96
C SER A 81 6.96 2.93 -22.10
N SER A 82 6.22 4.04 -22.06
CA SER A 82 4.82 4.03 -21.68
C SER A 82 4.07 2.97 -22.50
N PRO A 83 3.14 2.22 -21.88
CA PRO A 83 2.29 1.29 -22.60
C PRO A 83 1.40 2.08 -23.55
N CYS A 84 1.13 1.50 -24.71
CA CYS A 84 0.45 2.21 -25.79
C CYS A 84 -0.97 2.70 -25.46
N TYR A 85 -1.63 2.14 -24.43
CA TYR A 85 -2.93 2.65 -23.98
C TYR A 85 -2.86 4.06 -23.38
N GLU A 86 -1.69 4.52 -22.92
CA GLU A 86 -1.50 5.89 -22.42
C GLU A 86 -1.72 6.94 -23.52
N ASP A 87 -1.44 6.59 -24.78
CA ASP A 87 -1.68 7.48 -25.92
C ASP A 87 -3.18 7.58 -26.26
N ILE A 88 -4.01 6.66 -25.75
CA ILE A 88 -5.46 6.68 -25.94
C ILE A 88 -6.06 7.55 -24.83
N PRO A 89 -6.54 8.78 -25.14
CA PRO A 89 -6.87 9.76 -24.11
C PRO A 89 -7.95 9.27 -23.14
N PHE A 90 -8.92 8.50 -23.62
CA PHE A 90 -10.01 7.95 -22.81
C PHE A 90 -9.50 6.93 -21.78
N LEU A 91 -8.67 5.97 -22.20
CA LEU A 91 -8.15 4.92 -21.31
C LEU A 91 -7.17 5.50 -20.31
N ASN A 92 -6.28 6.38 -20.77
CA ASN A 92 -5.34 7.09 -19.91
C ASN A 92 -6.07 7.94 -18.87
N SER A 93 -7.04 8.76 -19.30
CA SER A 93 -7.82 9.59 -18.37
C SER A 93 -8.60 8.75 -17.37
N TRP A 94 -9.18 7.62 -17.79
CA TRP A 94 -9.87 6.72 -16.88
C TRP A 94 -8.94 6.15 -15.82
N ASP A 95 -7.78 5.63 -16.23
CA ASP A 95 -6.80 5.06 -15.31
C ASP A 95 -6.31 6.11 -14.30
N TYR A 96 -5.86 7.27 -14.79
CA TYR A 96 -5.35 8.33 -13.96
C TYR A 96 -6.41 8.96 -13.04
N ILE A 97 -7.61 9.22 -13.54
CA ILE A 97 -8.63 9.91 -12.72
C ILE A 97 -9.26 8.93 -11.73
N VAL A 98 -9.67 7.75 -12.20
CA VAL A 98 -10.47 6.82 -11.39
C VAL A 98 -9.58 5.96 -10.50
N ASN A 99 -8.57 5.30 -11.06
CA ASN A 99 -7.75 4.36 -10.31
C ASN A 99 -6.68 5.08 -9.47
N GLU A 100 -6.23 6.27 -9.88
CA GLU A 100 -5.21 7.04 -9.16
C GLU A 100 -5.81 8.20 -8.35
N ILE A 101 -6.23 9.30 -9.00
CA ILE A 101 -6.62 10.56 -8.31
C ILE A 101 -7.76 10.35 -7.31
N ILE A 102 -8.87 9.73 -7.73
CA ILE A 102 -10.03 9.49 -6.85
C ILE A 102 -9.62 8.57 -5.70
N CYS A 103 -8.84 7.52 -5.96
CA CYS A 103 -8.40 6.59 -4.92
C CYS A 103 -7.50 7.27 -3.89
N THR A 104 -6.52 8.04 -4.33
CA THR A 104 -5.63 8.81 -3.45
C THR A 104 -6.39 9.86 -2.63
N PHE A 105 -7.38 10.51 -3.23
CA PHE A 105 -8.22 11.49 -2.52
C PHE A 105 -9.06 10.82 -1.42
N LEU A 106 -9.72 9.70 -1.74
CA LEU A 106 -10.48 8.91 -0.77
C LEU A 106 -9.56 8.37 0.35
N GLU A 107 -8.40 7.81 0.00
CA GLU A 107 -7.39 7.36 0.96
C GLU A 107 -7.03 8.49 1.93
N THR A 108 -6.76 9.68 1.41
CA THR A 108 -6.39 10.86 2.20
C THR A 108 -7.50 11.27 3.15
N ILE A 109 -8.75 11.38 2.67
CA ILE A 109 -9.90 11.74 3.51
C ILE A 109 -10.10 10.74 4.64
N PHE A 110 -10.11 9.43 4.32
CA PHE A 110 -10.33 8.40 5.34
C PHE A 110 -9.18 8.35 6.35
N SER A 111 -7.95 8.58 5.89
CA SER A 111 -6.76 8.60 6.74
C SER A 111 -6.74 9.79 7.68
N ILE A 112 -7.08 11.00 7.21
CA ILE A 112 -7.23 12.20 8.05
C ILE A 112 -8.37 11.99 9.05
N GLY A 113 -9.54 11.50 8.59
CA GLY A 113 -10.69 11.23 9.46
C GLY A 113 -10.36 10.24 10.57
N LEU A 114 -9.59 9.19 10.25
CA LEU A 114 -9.10 8.22 11.21
C LEU A 114 -8.15 8.86 12.24
N LEU A 115 -7.18 9.66 11.77
CA LEU A 115 -6.21 10.37 12.61
C LEU A 115 -6.92 11.27 13.63
N VAL A 116 -7.83 12.13 13.17
CA VAL A 116 -8.61 13.05 14.02
C VAL A 116 -9.34 12.28 15.13
N ARG A 117 -9.96 11.15 14.77
CA ARG A 117 -10.72 10.32 15.72
C ARG A 117 -9.82 9.62 16.72
N VAL A 118 -8.67 9.10 16.29
CA VAL A 118 -7.66 8.54 17.21
C VAL A 118 -7.19 9.60 18.20
N LEU A 119 -6.97 10.85 17.76
CA LEU A 119 -6.61 11.94 18.66
C LEU A 119 -7.73 12.29 19.66
N ILE A 120 -8.98 12.36 19.20
CA ILE A 120 -10.14 12.61 20.07
C ILE A 120 -10.31 11.48 21.09
N GLN A 121 -10.20 10.23 20.64
CA GLN A 121 -10.37 9.05 21.50
C GLN A 121 -9.24 8.93 22.53
N LYS A 122 -8.00 9.27 22.14
CA LYS A 122 -6.86 9.39 23.06
C LYS A 122 -7.13 10.41 24.17
N ARG A 123 -7.77 11.53 23.83
CA ARG A 123 -8.14 12.57 24.79
C ARG A 123 -9.26 12.13 25.72
N ARG A 124 -10.21 11.31 25.22
CA ARG A 124 -11.41 10.89 25.96
C ARG A 124 -11.18 9.68 26.87
N ILE A 125 -10.37 8.71 26.46
CA ILE A 125 -10.21 7.42 27.15
C ILE A 125 -8.76 7.28 27.66
N ARG A 126 -8.54 7.51 28.96
CA ARG A 126 -7.24 7.32 29.66
C ARG A 126 -6.91 5.83 29.96
N GLN A 127 -7.37 4.86 29.17
CA GLN A 127 -7.09 3.44 29.43
C GLN A 127 -5.88 2.94 28.61
N PRO A 128 -4.78 2.48 29.26
CA PRO A 128 -3.50 2.27 28.57
C PRO A 128 -3.31 0.91 27.89
N ILE A 129 -4.13 -0.12 28.19
CA ILE A 129 -3.76 -1.52 27.90
C ILE A 129 -4.21 -2.03 26.53
N SER A 130 -5.44 -1.75 26.07
CA SER A 130 -5.90 -2.12 24.71
C SER A 130 -5.50 -1.11 23.63
N TRP A 131 -5.03 0.06 24.05
CA TRP A 131 -4.68 1.21 23.21
C TRP A 131 -3.40 0.99 22.39
N ARG A 132 -2.38 0.32 22.96
CA ARG A 132 -1.10 0.08 22.27
C ARG A 132 -1.25 -0.75 20.98
N LYS A 133 -2.20 -1.69 20.93
CA LYS A 133 -2.47 -2.49 19.71
C LYS A 133 -3.10 -1.62 18.61
N HIS A 134 -4.08 -0.79 18.96
CA HIS A 134 -4.76 0.12 18.02
C HIS A 134 -3.83 1.25 17.53
N GLN A 135 -2.94 1.77 18.39
CA GLN A 135 -1.99 2.81 18.00
C GLN A 135 -0.98 2.36 16.94
N LYS A 136 -0.44 1.14 17.06
CA LYS A 136 0.53 0.64 16.08
C LYS A 136 -0.09 0.49 14.69
N MET A 137 -1.33 -0.01 14.65
CA MET A 137 -2.08 -0.14 13.40
C MET A 137 -2.46 1.22 12.79
N ALA A 138 -2.80 2.21 13.62
CA ALA A 138 -3.07 3.57 13.16
C ALA A 138 -1.81 4.27 12.62
N PHE A 139 -0.66 4.09 13.30
CA PHE A 139 0.61 4.65 12.87
C PHE A 139 1.07 4.07 11.53
N GLN A 140 0.82 2.78 11.29
CA GLN A 140 1.09 2.14 10.00
C GLN A 140 0.38 2.86 8.85
N ILE A 141 -0.92 3.11 8.98
CA ILE A 141 -1.72 3.77 7.93
C ILE A 141 -1.23 5.18 7.76
N LEU A 142 -1.01 5.89 8.86
CA LEU A 142 -0.52 7.26 8.82
C LEU A 142 0.82 7.37 8.10
N SER A 143 1.69 6.38 8.30
CA SER A 143 2.95 6.26 7.55
C SER A 143 2.70 6.00 6.06
N MET A 144 1.75 5.13 5.70
CA MET A 144 1.38 4.90 4.30
C MET A 144 0.81 6.17 3.67
N SER A 145 -0.18 6.80 4.30
CA SER A 145 -0.80 8.03 3.79
C SER A 145 0.20 9.17 3.64
N PHE A 146 1.16 9.27 4.54
CA PHE A 146 2.23 10.26 4.42
C PHE A 146 3.12 9.98 3.20
N LEU A 147 3.50 8.71 2.97
CA LEU A 147 4.24 8.31 1.77
C LEU A 147 3.43 8.57 0.50
N SER A 148 2.14 8.17 0.48
CA SER A 148 1.21 8.42 -0.61
C SER A 148 1.11 9.93 -0.91
N LEU A 149 0.92 10.77 0.10
CA LEU A 149 0.83 12.23 -0.07
C LEU A 149 2.16 12.88 -0.48
N THR A 150 3.30 12.31 -0.12
CA THR A 150 4.59 12.94 -0.47
C THR A 150 5.00 12.60 -1.90
N ILE A 151 4.59 11.44 -2.43
CA ILE A 151 5.07 10.92 -3.71
C ILE A 151 3.97 10.94 -4.77
N ILE A 152 2.76 10.46 -4.45
CA ILE A 152 1.64 10.37 -5.42
C ILE A 152 1.04 11.74 -5.68
N PHE A 153 0.84 12.54 -4.63
CA PHE A 153 0.18 13.83 -4.79
C PHE A 153 0.93 14.80 -5.71
N PRO A 154 2.27 14.97 -5.63
CA PRO A 154 3.01 15.79 -6.59
C PRO A 154 2.89 15.28 -8.03
N GLN A 155 2.89 13.97 -8.24
CA GLN A 155 2.74 13.37 -9.56
C GLN A 155 1.33 13.64 -10.13
N SER A 156 0.28 13.40 -9.34
CA SER A 156 -1.09 13.73 -9.72
C SER A 156 -1.25 15.22 -10.05
N LEU A 157 -0.58 16.12 -9.31
CA LEU A 157 -0.61 17.55 -9.59
C LEU A 157 0.06 17.90 -10.93
N ILE A 158 1.23 17.31 -11.22
CA ILE A 158 1.92 17.50 -12.51
C ILE A 158 0.99 17.07 -13.66
N PHE A 159 0.36 15.90 -13.53
CA PHE A 159 -0.57 15.40 -14.54
C PHE A 159 -1.76 16.35 -14.77
N VAL A 160 -2.42 16.82 -13.70
CA VAL A 160 -3.52 17.77 -13.80
C VAL A 160 -3.07 19.08 -14.46
N VAL A 161 -1.89 19.60 -14.11
CA VAL A 161 -1.35 20.82 -14.71
C VAL A 161 -1.10 20.66 -16.22
N ARG A 162 -0.60 19.50 -16.67
CA ARG A 162 -0.42 19.21 -18.10
C ARG A 162 -1.76 19.16 -18.82
N GLN A 163 -2.75 18.47 -18.24
CA GLN A 163 -4.08 18.33 -18.85
C GLN A 163 -4.83 19.67 -18.95
N VAL A 164 -4.79 20.49 -17.89
CA VAL A 164 -5.49 21.79 -17.84
C VAL A 164 -4.72 22.88 -18.61
N GLY A 165 -3.39 22.84 -18.57
CA GLY A 165 -2.54 23.85 -19.20
C GLY A 165 -2.42 23.71 -20.73
N GLY A 166 -2.92 22.63 -21.32
CA GLY A 166 -2.90 22.38 -22.75
C GLY A 166 -1.49 22.31 -23.35
N GLU A 167 -1.38 22.55 -24.65
CA GLU A 167 -0.12 22.38 -25.41
C GLU A 167 1.07 23.17 -24.84
N ASN A 168 0.81 24.34 -24.23
CA ASN A 168 1.85 25.20 -23.66
C ASN A 168 2.52 24.59 -22.41
N MET A 169 1.82 23.70 -21.69
CA MET A 169 2.29 23.08 -20.46
C MET A 169 2.61 21.59 -20.60
N ASN A 170 2.52 21.01 -21.81
CA ASN A 170 2.83 19.60 -22.04
C ASN A 170 4.26 19.22 -21.61
N ASN A 171 5.21 20.15 -21.73
CA ASN A 171 6.60 19.94 -21.31
C ASN A 171 6.86 20.22 -19.82
N PHE A 172 5.85 20.66 -19.06
CA PHE A 172 5.98 20.99 -17.65
C PHE A 172 6.41 19.75 -16.84
N ALA A 173 7.51 19.88 -16.11
CA ALA A 173 8.09 18.81 -15.29
C ALA A 173 8.41 17.48 -16.03
N SER A 174 8.52 17.49 -17.36
CA SER A 174 8.84 16.31 -18.18
C SER A 174 10.15 15.63 -17.74
N GLY A 175 11.14 16.41 -17.32
CA GLY A 175 12.40 15.89 -16.78
C GLY A 175 12.32 15.32 -15.36
N VAL A 176 11.29 15.65 -14.58
CA VAL A 176 11.18 15.24 -13.15
C VAL A 176 10.22 14.07 -12.97
N ASP A 177 9.20 13.97 -13.81
CA ASP A 177 8.20 12.90 -13.84
C ASP A 177 8.77 11.47 -13.72
N PRO A 178 9.80 11.06 -14.50
CA PRO A 178 10.35 9.71 -14.38
C PRO A 178 11.02 9.44 -13.02
N TYR A 179 11.49 10.47 -12.31
CA TYR A 179 12.03 10.31 -10.97
C TYR A 179 10.92 10.04 -9.94
N PHE A 180 9.75 10.64 -10.10
CA PHE A 180 8.59 10.33 -9.25
C PHE A 180 8.11 8.90 -9.45
N PHE A 181 8.04 8.45 -10.70
CA PHE A 181 7.73 7.06 -11.03
C PHE A 181 8.72 6.09 -10.36
N TYR A 182 10.02 6.38 -10.45
CA TYR A 182 11.05 5.58 -9.79
C TYR A 182 10.94 5.61 -8.25
N LEU A 183 10.63 6.76 -7.65
CA LEU A 183 10.38 6.87 -6.21
C LEU A 183 9.14 6.08 -5.77
N TYR A 184 8.10 6.03 -6.60
CA TYR A 184 6.90 5.26 -6.35
C TYR A 184 7.21 3.76 -6.24
N THR A 185 8.09 3.23 -7.11
CA THR A 185 8.60 1.85 -7.00
C THR A 185 9.16 1.55 -5.61
N PHE A 186 9.93 2.47 -5.01
CA PHE A 186 10.45 2.28 -3.65
C PHE A 186 9.36 2.22 -2.59
N VAL A 187 8.29 3.01 -2.73
CA VAL A 187 7.15 2.98 -1.79
C VAL A 187 6.55 1.58 -1.75
N VAL A 188 6.35 0.98 -2.92
CA VAL A 188 5.83 -0.38 -3.04
C VAL A 188 6.73 -1.39 -2.35
N PHE A 189 8.05 -1.27 -2.51
CA PHE A 189 8.99 -2.14 -1.80
C PHE A 189 8.99 -1.91 -0.28
N LEU A 190 8.77 -0.69 0.19
CA LEU A 190 8.73 -0.36 1.62
C LEU A 190 7.41 -0.79 2.30
N LEU A 191 6.33 -0.87 1.54
CA LEU A 191 4.98 -1.22 1.98
C LEU A 191 4.90 -2.56 2.78
N PRO A 192 5.49 -3.69 2.31
CA PRO A 192 5.51 -4.91 3.11
C PRO A 192 6.32 -4.77 4.40
N PHE A 193 7.41 -4.00 4.41
CA PHE A 193 8.22 -3.79 5.63
C PHE A 193 7.48 -2.96 6.67
N THR A 194 6.79 -1.90 6.27
CA THR A 194 5.96 -1.11 7.18
C THR A 194 4.78 -1.94 7.70
N CYS A 195 4.18 -2.78 6.86
CA CYS A 195 3.13 -3.72 7.29
C CYS A 195 3.63 -4.76 8.30
N LEU A 196 4.74 -5.43 8.00
CA LEU A 196 5.34 -6.44 8.89
C LEU A 196 5.79 -5.84 10.22
N SER A 197 6.34 -4.63 10.19
CA SER A 197 6.79 -3.93 11.40
C SER A 197 5.66 -3.61 12.38
N CYS A 198 4.42 -3.55 11.88
CA CYS A 198 3.25 -3.19 12.68
C CYS A 198 2.44 -4.39 13.17
N LEU A 199 2.76 -5.62 12.76
CA LEU A 199 2.12 -6.85 13.24
C LEU A 199 2.72 -7.27 14.61
N PRO A 200 2.02 -7.04 15.74
CA PRO A 200 2.57 -7.34 17.07
C PRO A 200 2.72 -8.83 17.35
N GLU A 201 2.10 -9.69 16.51
CA GLU A 201 2.04 -11.14 16.69
C GLU A 201 3.24 -11.87 16.07
N VAL A 202 3.95 -11.23 15.13
CA VAL A 202 5.07 -11.85 14.39
C VAL A 202 6.39 -11.70 15.17
N TRP A 203 6.59 -10.54 15.82
CA TRP A 203 7.80 -10.24 16.57
C TRP A 203 8.11 -11.18 17.75
N PRO A 204 7.13 -11.56 18.61
CA PRO A 204 7.42 -12.48 19.70
C PRO A 204 7.84 -13.85 19.18
N LYS A 205 7.35 -14.33 18.03
CA LYS A 205 7.77 -15.63 17.48
C LYS A 205 9.22 -15.62 17.01
N PHE A 206 9.69 -14.54 16.37
CA PHE A 206 11.09 -14.40 15.98
C PHE A 206 12.04 -14.29 17.19
N LEU A 207 11.65 -13.55 18.24
CA LEU A 207 12.44 -13.45 19.46
C LEU A 207 12.40 -14.71 20.32
N PHE A 208 11.27 -15.43 20.37
CA PHE A 208 11.16 -16.71 21.09
C PHE A 208 11.96 -17.83 20.43
N VAL A 209 12.08 -17.85 19.10
CA VAL A 209 12.97 -18.81 18.40
C VAL A 209 14.43 -18.58 18.81
N LYS A 210 14.85 -17.31 18.92
CA LYS A 210 16.20 -16.95 19.37
C LYS A 210 16.45 -17.31 20.84
N SER A 211 15.44 -17.12 21.70
CA SER A 211 15.48 -17.50 23.12
C SER A 211 15.59 -19.03 23.33
N LYS A 212 14.79 -19.84 22.60
CA LYS A 212 14.84 -21.31 22.70
C LYS A 212 16.15 -21.92 22.18
N GLN A 213 16.79 -21.29 21.19
CA GLN A 213 18.13 -21.69 20.74
C GLN A 213 19.22 -21.35 21.75
N GLN A 214 19.13 -20.21 22.45
CA GLN A 214 20.07 -19.87 23.52
C GLN A 214 19.93 -20.77 24.77
N THR A 215 18.71 -21.19 25.14
CA THR A 215 18.51 -22.09 26.29
C THR A 215 19.04 -23.50 26.01
N LYS A 216 18.81 -24.05 24.80
CA LYS A 216 19.37 -25.35 24.41
C LYS A 216 20.90 -25.34 24.34
N GLY A 217 21.52 -24.26 23.84
CA GLY A 217 22.98 -24.12 23.83
C GLY A 217 23.60 -24.04 25.24
N ALA A 218 22.90 -23.43 26.19
CA ALA A 218 23.36 -23.34 27.59
C ALA A 218 23.22 -24.67 28.36
N GLU A 219 22.18 -25.46 28.08
CA GLU A 219 22.02 -26.80 28.68
C GLU A 219 23.04 -27.80 28.16
N ILE A 220 23.36 -27.79 26.86
CA ILE A 220 24.37 -28.67 26.28
C ILE A 220 25.77 -28.37 26.85
N ARG A 221 26.12 -27.09 27.06
CA ARG A 221 27.38 -26.73 27.74
C ARG A 221 27.40 -27.20 29.20
N LYS A 222 26.30 -27.07 29.94
CA LYS A 222 26.21 -27.56 31.33
C LYS A 222 26.26 -29.09 31.44
N ALA A 223 25.84 -29.82 30.41
CA ALA A 223 25.98 -31.27 30.34
C ALA A 223 27.43 -31.69 30.03
N ALA A 224 28.10 -30.97 29.12
CA ALA A 224 29.51 -31.21 28.80
C ALA A 224 30.43 -30.97 30.01
N TYR A 225 30.28 -29.85 30.72
CA TYR A 225 31.06 -29.57 31.94
C TYR A 225 30.82 -30.56 33.09
N ARG A 226 29.63 -31.19 33.16
CA ARG A 226 29.34 -32.22 34.17
C ARG A 226 30.04 -33.56 33.88
N CYS A 227 30.29 -33.87 32.61
CA CYS A 227 31.02 -35.09 32.24
C CYS A 227 32.54 -34.96 32.47
N GLU A 228 33.11 -33.76 32.35
CA GLU A 228 34.54 -33.53 32.61
C GLU A 228 34.91 -33.55 34.10
N LEU A 229 34.00 -33.18 35.00
CA LEU A 229 34.28 -33.16 36.45
C LEU A 229 34.20 -34.55 37.13
N GLN A 230 33.74 -35.58 36.42
CA GLN A 230 33.60 -36.95 36.93
C GLN A 230 34.72 -37.89 36.44
N ARG A 231 35.78 -37.35 35.85
CA ARG A 231 36.93 -38.08 35.32
C ARG A 231 38.20 -37.66 36.04
#